data_AF-A0A3D2VEE3-F1
#
_entry.id   AF-A0A3D2VEE3-F1
#
_cell.length_a   1.000
_cell.length_b   1.000
_cell.length_c   1.000
_cell.angle_alpha   90.00
_cell.angle_beta   90.00
_cell.angle_gamma   90.00
#
_symmetry.space_group_name_H-M   'P 1'
#
loop_
_entity.id
_entity.type
_entity.pdbx_description
1 polymer ?
#
loop_
_entity_poly.entity_id
_entity_poly.type
_entity_poly.pdbx_seq_one_letter_code
_entity_poly.pdbx_strand_id
1 'polypeptide(L)' 'MPSVKVRPDEPFDAVLRRFRRACEKAGVFTESRNREYYEKPTT' A
#
# COMPACT_ATOMS: atom_id res chain seq x y z
N MET A 1 5.01 5.37 0.32
CA MET A 1 4.69 4.13 -0.42
C MET A 1 5.46 2.96 0.18
N PRO A 2 4.80 1.81 0.41
CA PRO A 2 5.46 0.63 0.97
C PRO A 2 6.46 0.04 -0.04
N SER A 3 7.68 -0.23 0.41
CA SER A 3 8.71 -0.91 -0.37
C SER A 3 9.02 -2.27 0.26
N VAL A 4 8.98 -3.33 -0.54
CA VAL A 4 9.34 -4.69 -0.11
C VAL A 4 10.55 -5.11 -0.93
N LYS A 5 11.68 -5.36 -0.24
CA LYS A 5 12.88 -5.92 -0.87
C LYS A 5 12.70 -7.44 -0.96
N VAL A 6 12.80 -7.97 -2.17
CA VAL A 6 12.77 -9.42 -2.44
C VAL A 6 14.11 -10.02 -2.06
N ARG A 7 14.09 -11.07 -1.23
CA ARG A 7 15.29 -11.89 -0.98
C ARG A 7 15.26 -13.10 -1.92
N PRO A 8 16.42 -13.58 -2.41
CA PRO A 8 16.49 -14.64 -3.42
C PRO A 8 15.92 -16.00 -2.93
N ASP A 9 15.93 -16.26 -1.63
CA ASP A 9 15.47 -17.54 -1.05
C ASP A 9 13.99 -17.58 -0.64
N GLU A 10 13.20 -16.56 -0.98
CA GLU A 10 11.80 -16.49 -0.55
C GLU A 10 10.83 -16.84 -1.67
N PRO A 11 9.81 -17.69 -1.41
CA PRO A 11 8.77 -17.97 -2.39
C PRO A 11 7.98 -16.69 -2.71
N PHE A 12 7.72 -16.48 -4.00
CA PHE A 12 7.09 -15.26 -4.53
C PHE A 12 5.74 -14.94 -3.85
N ASP A 13 4.95 -15.96 -3.53
CA ASP A 13 3.67 -15.80 -2.83
C ASP A 13 3.82 -15.19 -1.42
N ALA A 14 4.91 -15.50 -0.72
CA ALA A 14 5.20 -14.91 0.58
C ALA A 14 5.57 -13.41 0.46
N VAL A 15 6.26 -13.05 -0.61
CA VAL A 15 6.61 -11.66 -0.93
C VAL A 15 5.35 -10.86 -1.26
N LEU A 16 4.48 -11.38 -2.13
CA LEU A 16 3.20 -10.76 -2.49
C LEU A 16 2.31 -10.54 -1.26
N ARG A 17 2.23 -11.54 -0.38
CA ARG A 17 1.44 -11.44 0.85
C ARG A 17 1.95 -10.34 1.78
N ARG A 18 3.27 -10.17 1.91
CA ARG A 18 3.86 -9.07 2.70
C ARG A 18 3.66 -7.72 2.05
N PHE A 19 3.78 -7.64 0.72
CA PHE A 19 3.50 -6.41 -0.02
C PHE A 19 2.05 -5.96 0.17
N ARG A 20 1.10 -6.88 0.02
CA ARG A 20 -0.32 -6.60 0.27
C ARG A 20 -0.57 -6.09 1.68
N ARG A 21 -0.02 -6.75 2.70
CA ARG A 21 -0.11 -6.29 4.11
C ARG A 21 0.54 -4.91 4.32
N ALA A 22 1.64 -4.62 3.65
CA ALA A 22 2.31 -3.32 3.74
C ALA A 22 1.48 -2.21 3.09
N CYS A 23 0.84 -2.47 1.96
CA CYS A 23 -0.10 -1.56 1.29
C CYS A 23 -1.37 -1.31 2.12
N GLU A 24 -1.92 -2.37 2.72
CA GLU A 24 -3.07 -2.27 3.63
C GLU A 24 -2.72 -1.46 4.89
N LYS A 25 -1.57 -1.74 5.52
CA LYS A 25 -1.10 -1.01 6.72
C LYS A 25 -0.80 0.47 6.42
N ALA A 26 -0.27 0.77 5.25
CA ALA A 26 0.02 2.14 4.84
C ALA A 26 -1.26 2.92 4.43
N GLY A 27 -2.43 2.28 4.43
CA GLY A 27 -3.69 2.94 4.10
C GLY A 27 -3.77 3.42 2.65
N VAL A 28 -2.94 2.89 1.75
CA VAL A 28 -2.80 3.37 0.35
C VAL A 28 -4.13 3.31 -0.38
N PHE A 29 -4.94 2.26 -0.13
CA PHE A 29 -6.26 2.14 -0.74
C PHE A 29 -7.25 3.19 -0.21
N THR A 30 -7.16 3.55 1.07
CA THR A 30 -8.01 4.57 1.69
C THR A 30 -7.60 5.97 1.22
N GLU A 31 -6.29 6.24 1.18
CA GLU A 31 -5.73 7.48 0.66
C GLU A 31 -6.08 7.69 -0.82
N SER A 32 -6.05 6.62 -1.62
CA SER A 32 -6.44 6.66 -3.03
C SER A 32 -7.92 7.00 -3.21
N ARG A 33 -8.83 6.48 -2.37
CA ARG A 33 -10.25 6.84 -2.42
C ARG A 33 -10.50 8.28 -1.98
N ASN A 34 -9.85 8.72 -0.91
CA ASN A 34 -10.02 10.08 -0.40
C ASN A 34 -9.47 11.14 -1.37
N ARG A 35 -8.50 10.77 -2.22
CA ARG A 35 -7.93 11.64 -3.27
C ARG A 35 -8.70 11.59 -4.58
N GLU A 36 -9.74 10.76 -4.69
CA GLU A 36 -10.57 10.67 -5.90
C GLU A 36 -11.35 11.96 -6.13
N TYR A 37 -11.72 12.65 -5.05
CA TYR A 37 -12.31 13.97 -5.09
C TYR A 37 -11.43 14.96 -4.32
N TYR A 38 -11.34 16.19 -4.83
CA TYR A 38 -10.64 17.25 -4.12
C TYR A 38 -11.51 17.71 -2.96
N GLU A 39 -11.18 17.25 -1.75
CA GLU A 39 -11.77 17.77 -0.53
C GLU A 39 -11.10 19.11 -0.20
N LYS A 40 -11.88 20.19 -0.29
CA LYS A 40 -11.37 21.55 -0.07
C LYS A 40 -10.95 21.67 1.40
N PRO A 41 -9.71 22.08 1.71
CA PRO A 41 -9.18 22.08 3.09
C PRO A 41 -9.84 23.11 4.03
N THR A 42 -10.84 23.86 3.55
CA THR A 42 -11.59 24.85 4.33
C THR A 42 -13.05 24.85 3.90
N THR A 43 -13.92 24.47 4.85
CA THR A 43 -15.27 25.03 5.05
C THR A 43 -15.27 25.70 6.41
#